data_AF-W0RT71-F1
#
_entry.id   AF-W0RT71-F1
#
_cell.length_a   1.000
_cell.length_b   1.000
_cell.length_c   1.000
_cell.angle_alpha   90.00
_cell.angle_beta   90.00
_cell.angle_gamma   90.00
#
_symmetry.space_group_name_H-M   'P 1'
#
loop_
_entity.id
_entity.type
_entity.pdbx_description
1 polymer ?
#
loop_
_entity_poly.entity_id
_entity_poly.type
_entity_poly.pdbx_seq_one_letter_code
_entity_poly.pdbx_strand_id
1 'polypeptide(L)' 'MRTAIVLATVGAALLLFAAWGTLTAAGRRAFDEMAGMIPYGAGALGALLLVVAVAIALVRALRD' A
#
# COMPACT_ATOMS: atom_id res chain seq x y z
N MET A 1 -15.08 7.67 9.33
CA MET A 1 -14.55 6.29 9.30
C MET A 1 -14.44 5.69 7.91
N ARG A 2 -15.48 5.77 7.05
CA ARG A 2 -15.49 5.18 5.69
C ARG A 2 -14.23 5.48 4.85
N THR A 3 -13.79 6.73 4.77
CA THR A 3 -12.57 7.10 4.03
C THR A 3 -11.32 6.40 4.55
N ALA A 4 -11.14 6.32 5.88
CA ALA A 4 -10.00 5.64 6.47
C ALA A 4 -9.99 4.14 6.15
N ILE A 5 -11.17 3.50 6.18
CA ILE A 5 -11.32 2.10 5.79
C ILE A 5 -10.94 1.88 4.32
N VAL A 6 -11.43 2.73 3.41
CA VAL A 6 -11.10 2.63 1.98
C VAL A 6 -9.59 2.78 1.75
N LEU A 7 -8.97 3.80 2.35
CA LEU A 7 -7.53 4.03 2.25
C LEU A 7 -6.73 2.87 2.84
N ALA A 8 -7.17 2.32 3.97
CA ALA A 8 -6.53 1.18 4.60
C ALA A 8 -6.57 -0.07 3.70
N THR A 9 -7.74 -0.37 3.12
CA THR A 9 -7.91 -1.53 2.24
C THR A 9 -7.09 -1.40 0.95
N VAL A 10 -7.12 -0.23 0.30
CA VAL A 10 -6.32 0.02 -0.91
C VAL A 10 -4.83 -0.02 -0.58
N GLY A 11 -4.42 0.59 0.53
CA GLY A 11 -3.03 0.58 0.98
C GLY A 11 -2.52 -0.84 1.25
N ALA A 12 -3.31 -1.67 1.92
CA ALA A 12 -2.98 -3.07 2.17
C ALA A 12 -2.87 -3.88 0.86
N ALA A 13 -3.80 -3.69 -0.08
CA ALA A 13 -3.76 -4.37 -1.38
C ALA A 13 -2.49 -4.01 -2.18
N LEU A 14 -2.09 -2.74 -2.18
CA LEU A 14 -0.85 -2.29 -2.84
C LEU A 14 0.40 -2.87 -2.18
N LEU A 15 0.43 -2.99 -0.85
CA LEU A 15 1.54 -3.62 -0.13
C LEU A 15 1.62 -5.12 -0.42
N LEU A 16 0.49 -5.82 -0.50
CA LEU A 16 0.45 -7.23 -0.89
C LEU A 16 0.95 -7.42 -2.33
N PHE A 17 0.54 -6.53 -3.25
CA PHE A 17 1.04 -6.53 -4.61
C PHE A 17 2.55 -6.26 -4.67
N ALA A 18 3.05 -5.28 -3.91
CA ALA A 18 4.47 -4.97 -3.82
C ALA A 18 5.28 -6.14 -3.25
N ALA A 19 4.80 -6.76 -2.18
CA ALA A 19 5.41 -7.93 -1.57
C ALA A 19 5.45 -9.11 -2.56
N TRP A 20 4.35 -9.38 -3.27
CA TRP A 20 4.33 -10.40 -4.31
C TRP A 20 5.32 -10.08 -5.44
N GLY A 21 5.30 -8.85 -5.96
CA GLY A 21 6.13 -8.38 -7.07
C GLY A 21 7.64 -8.39 -6.78
N THR A 22 8.04 -8.19 -5.52
CA THR A 22 9.44 -8.11 -5.11
C THR A 22 9.98 -9.39 -4.49
N LEU A 23 9.17 -10.12 -3.73
CA LEU A 23 9.62 -11.28 -2.96
C LEU A 23 9.46 -12.60 -3.72
N THR A 24 8.53 -12.70 -4.68
CA THR A 24 8.33 -13.94 -5.44
C THR A 24 9.10 -13.94 -6.77
N ALA A 25 9.55 -15.12 -7.21
CA ALA A 25 10.24 -15.26 -8.49
C ALA A 25 9.32 -14.95 -9.70
N ALA A 26 8.03 -15.30 -9.59
CA ALA A 26 7.05 -14.99 -10.62
C ALA A 26 6.81 -13.47 -10.73
N GLY A 27 6.65 -12.79 -9.60
CA GLY A 27 6.49 -11.33 -9.55
C GLY A 27 7.71 -10.59 -10.07
N ARG A 28 8.92 -10.98 -9.65
CA ARG A 28 10.16 -10.36 -10.14
C ARG A 28 10.31 -10.49 -11.66
N ARG A 29 10.08 -11.68 -12.22
CA ARG A 29 10.12 -11.90 -13.68
C ARG A 29 9.11 -11.04 -14.43
N ALA A 30 7.93 -10.81 -13.86
CA ALA A 30 6.89 -10.01 -14.49
C ALA A 30 7.22 -8.50 -14.55
N PHE A 31 8.11 -8.01 -13.68
CA PHE A 31 8.47 -6.59 -13.60
C PHE A 31 9.99 -6.33 -13.70
N ASP A 32 10.73 -7.29 -14.25
CA ASP A 32 12.19 -7.24 -14.32
C ASP A 32 12.68 -6.14 -15.28
N GLU A 33 11.93 -5.92 -16.38
CA GLU A 33 12.25 -4.94 -17.42
C GLU A 33 12.30 -3.48 -16.92
N MET A 34 11.64 -3.18 -15.80
CA MET A 34 11.62 -1.84 -15.21
C MET A 34 12.35 -1.79 -13.86
N ALA A 35 13.30 -2.70 -13.61
CA ALA A 35 14.01 -2.82 -12.32
C ALA A 35 13.06 -2.93 -11.11
N GLY A 36 11.86 -3.50 -11.29
CA GLY A 36 10.84 -3.61 -10.25
C GLY A 36 10.22 -2.27 -9.82
N MET A 37 10.39 -1.18 -10.58
CA MET A 37 9.86 0.16 -10.24
C MET A 37 8.37 0.15 -9.90
N ILE A 38 7.57 -0.64 -10.61
CA ILE A 38 6.10 -0.71 -10.40
C ILE A 38 5.78 -1.30 -9.03
N PRO A 39 6.24 -2.53 -8.66
CA PRO A 39 6.10 -3.04 -7.30
C PRO A 39 6.61 -2.11 -6.21
N TYR A 40 7.78 -1.47 -6.38
CA TYR A 40 8.32 -0.55 -5.37
C TYR A 40 7.45 0.71 -5.21
N GLY A 41 7.04 1.32 -6.32
CA GLY A 41 6.15 2.49 -6.31
C GLY A 41 4.79 2.18 -5.70
N ALA A 42 4.21 1.02 -6.03
CA ALA A 42 2.98 0.53 -5.40
C ALA A 42 3.16 0.35 -3.88
N GLY A 43 4.28 -0.23 -3.45
CA GLY A 43 4.60 -0.40 -2.03
C GLY A 43 4.70 0.93 -1.28
N ALA A 44 5.42 1.90 -1.85
CA ALA A 44 5.55 3.25 -1.27
C ALA A 44 4.20 3.97 -1.17
N LEU A 45 3.39 3.92 -2.22
CA LEU A 45 2.05 4.49 -2.21
C LEU A 45 1.15 3.76 -1.19
N GLY A 46 1.21 2.43 -1.13
CA GLY A 46 0.45 1.63 -0.18
C GLY A 46 0.75 1.98 1.28
N ALA A 47 2.04 2.11 1.61
CA ALA A 47 2.49 2.56 2.93
C ALA A 47 1.97 3.97 3.26
N LEU A 48 2.05 4.92 2.31
CA LEU A 48 1.52 6.27 2.50
C LEU A 48 0.01 6.26 2.77
N LEU A 49 -0.76 5.48 2.01
CA LEU A 49 -2.22 5.37 2.21
C LEU A 49 -2.56 4.79 3.59
N LEU A 50 -1.79 3.80 4.09
CA LEU A 50 -1.97 3.28 5.44
C LEU A 50 -1.69 4.34 6.51
N VAL A 51 -0.60 5.11 6.37
CA VAL A 51 -0.27 6.20 7.30
C VAL A 51 -1.39 7.25 7.33
N VAL A 52 -1.90 7.65 6.17
CA VAL A 52 -3.01 8.62 6.08
C VAL A 52 -4.30 8.03 6.67
N ALA A 53 -4.60 6.75 6.44
CA ALA A 53 -5.76 6.08 7.01
C ALA A 53 -5.72 6.09 8.55
N VAL A 54 -4.57 5.75 9.14
CA VAL A 54 -4.34 5.78 10.59
C VAL A 54 -4.47 7.20 11.12
N ALA A 55 -3.85 8.19 10.46
CA ALA A 55 -3.96 9.59 10.87
C ALA A 55 -5.42 10.07 10.90
N ILE A 56 -6.21 9.76 9.87
CA ILE A 56 -7.64 10.10 9.82
C ILE A 56 -8.43 9.40 10.94
N ALA A 57 -8.13 8.13 11.22
CA ALA A 57 -8.79 7.38 12.28
C ALA A 57 -8.49 7.97 13.66
N LEU A 58 -7.22 8.30 13.94
CA LEU A 58 -6.79 8.92 15.18
C LEU A 58 -7.41 10.30 15.38
N VAL A 59 -7.38 11.17 14.36
CA VAL A 59 -7.98 12.51 14.44
C VAL A 59 -9.47 12.43 14.72
N ARG A 60 -10.18 11.43 14.20
CA ARG A 60 -11.60 11.22 14.53
C ARG A 60 -11.78 10.74 15.97
N ALA A 61 -11.01 9.74 16.40
CA ALA A 61 -11.11 9.21 17.76
C ALA A 61 -10.79 10.26 18.85
N LEU A 62 -10.00 11.28 18.55
CA LEU A 62 -9.71 12.39 19.47
C LEU A 62 -10.79 13.50 19.48
N ARG A 63 -11.71 13.48 18.52
CA ARG A 63 -12.78 14.48 18.38
C ARG A 63 -14.13 13.98 18.87
N ASP A 64 -14.27 12.67 19.03
CA ASP A 64 -15.43 11.99 19.60
C ASP A 64 -15.26 11.85 21.12
#